data_AF-A0A478FTY7-F1
#
_entry.id   AF-A0A478FTY7-F1
#
_cell.length_a   1.000
_cell.length_b   1.000
_cell.length_c   1.000
_cell.angle_alpha   90.00
_cell.angle_beta   90.00
_cell.angle_gamma   90.00
#
_symmetry.space_group_name_H-M   'P 1'
#
loop_
_entity.id
_entity.type
_entity.pdbx_description
1 polymer ?
#
loop_
_entity_poly.entity_id
_entity_poly.type
_entity_poly.pdbx_seq_one_letter_code
_entity_poly.pdbx_strand_id
1 'polypeptide(L)'
;MSVAKLAVGAGLTAIVVGSGASAFVLYVPGMPEYETIGTPSTDKFGEDFQKHFVDASTGKNKDWWEWSFKYRYYWNPAKSSEFKNLDSADKLRGKCSTAYSQKTKTEISLDSGNTKKEYENEVWIYCSIEGFKPITIEESNSSDDDVYKNSETSSSNLGRTKKSKLISLNDERNNKFWEIQEAAFFKDGDKEGLGNKASDASAGFQTVYKKTTRESADTLKNACKTRYQATSTSGDASEKETLRFCSLQGKQD
;
A
#
# COMPACT_ATOMS: atom_id res chain seq x y z
N MET A 1 1.22 8.74 20.17
CA MET A 1 0.64 7.71 19.28
C MET A 1 -0.52 8.38 18.59
N SER A 2 -0.51 8.49 17.26
CA SER A 2 -1.62 9.12 16.53
C SER A 2 -2.74 8.09 16.46
N VAL A 3 -3.85 8.37 17.15
CA VAL A 3 -5.08 7.57 17.00
C VAL A 3 -5.72 8.09 15.72
N ALA A 4 -5.63 7.32 14.64
CA ALA A 4 -6.34 7.65 13.42
C ALA A 4 -7.84 7.45 13.68
N LYS A 5 -8.54 8.52 14.06
CA LYS A 5 -10.00 8.55 14.21
C LYS A 5 -10.67 8.64 12.84
N LEU A 6 -10.44 7.65 11.99
CA LEU A 6 -11.21 7.47 10.77
C LEU A 6 -12.43 6.60 11.12
N ALA A 7 -13.49 7.24 11.61
CA ALA A 7 -14.77 6.59 11.81
C ALA A 7 -15.36 6.24 10.44
N VAL A 8 -15.14 5.01 9.98
CA VAL A 8 -15.80 4.48 8.79
C VAL A 8 -17.20 4.04 9.23
N GLY A 9 -18.21 4.86 8.90
CA GLY A 9 -19.61 4.55 9.17
C GLY A 9 -20.01 3.19 8.61
N ALA A 10 -20.92 2.49 9.29
CA ALA A 10 -21.46 1.22 8.81
C ALA A 10 -22.09 1.40 7.42
N GLY A 11 -21.62 0.64 6.44
CA GLY A 11 -22.09 0.67 5.06
C GLY A 11 -21.89 -0.70 4.41
N LEU A 12 -22.68 -1.01 3.38
CA LEU A 12 -22.49 -2.23 2.60
C LEU A 12 -21.14 -2.14 1.87
N THR A 13 -20.21 -3.03 2.20
CA THR A 13 -18.90 -3.09 1.55
C THR A 13 -18.85 -4.30 0.63
N ALA A 14 -18.61 -4.08 -0.66
CA ALA A 14 -18.38 -5.17 -1.59
C ALA A 14 -17.00 -5.80 -1.28
N ILE A 15 -16.99 -7.10 -0.97
CA ILE A 15 -15.75 -7.87 -0.82
C ILE A 15 -15.44 -8.49 -2.18
N VAL A 16 -14.29 -8.14 -2.74
CA VAL A 16 -13.78 -8.75 -3.98
C VAL A 16 -13.01 -10.01 -3.63
N VAL A 17 -13.62 -11.17 -3.83
CA VAL A 17 -12.93 -12.46 -3.69
C VAL A 17 -12.12 -12.73 -4.97
N GLY A 18 -10.83 -12.99 -4.83
CA GLY A 18 -9.81 -12.81 -5.87
C GLY A 18 -10.07 -13.38 -7.27
N SER A 19 -9.51 -12.66 -8.26
CA SER A 19 -9.25 -13.00 -9.68
C SER A 19 -10.38 -13.57 -10.56
N GLY A 20 -11.63 -13.67 -10.08
CA GLY A 20 -12.74 -14.21 -10.87
C GLY A 20 -14.10 -13.64 -10.48
N ALA A 21 -14.40 -12.44 -10.97
CA ALA A 21 -15.73 -11.87 -11.30
C ALA A 21 -16.97 -12.23 -10.43
N SER A 22 -16.83 -12.50 -9.13
CA SER A 22 -17.96 -12.83 -8.25
C SER A 22 -17.94 -11.90 -7.04
N ALA A 23 -18.66 -10.80 -7.12
CA ALA A 23 -18.87 -9.90 -5.98
C ALA A 23 -20.13 -10.36 -5.23
N PHE A 24 -19.99 -10.68 -3.95
CA PHE A 24 -21.13 -10.85 -3.05
C PHE A 24 -21.21 -9.64 -2.11
N VAL A 25 -22.42 -9.11 -1.95
CA VAL A 25 -22.68 -7.98 -1.04
C VAL A 25 -22.87 -8.55 0.35
N LEU A 26 -21.88 -8.37 1.22
CA LEU A 26 -22.00 -8.68 2.64
C LEU A 26 -22.22 -7.40 3.43
N TYR A 27 -23.09 -7.46 4.43
CA TYR A 27 -23.13 -6.42 5.45
C TYR A 27 -21.87 -6.55 6.30
N VAL A 28 -20.93 -5.64 6.11
CA VAL A 28 -19.73 -5.51 6.92
C VAL A 28 -19.99 -4.37 7.90
N PRO A 29 -20.01 -4.61 9.22
CA PRO A 29 -20.14 -3.51 10.17
C PRO A 29 -18.95 -2.56 10.05
N GLY A 30 -19.14 -1.31 10.49
CA GLY A 30 -18.07 -0.32 10.51
C GLY A 30 -16.78 -0.87 11.11
N MET A 31 -15.65 -0.54 10.47
CA MET A 31 -14.34 -0.97 10.93
C MET A 31 -14.04 -0.36 12.31
N PRO A 32 -13.61 -1.15 13.31
CA PRO A 32 -13.26 -0.63 14.63
C PRO A 32 -12.11 0.38 14.57
N GLU A 33 -11.96 1.17 15.63
CA GLU A 33 -10.77 2.01 15.80
C GLU A 33 -9.48 1.17 15.81
N TYR A 34 -8.39 1.74 15.29
CA TYR A 34 -7.12 1.07 15.16
C TYR A 34 -5.94 2.04 15.32
N GLU A 35 -4.80 1.48 15.72
CA GLU A 35 -3.48 2.12 15.65
C GLU A 35 -2.67 1.47 14.51
N THR A 36 -2.01 2.30 13.70
CA THR A 36 -1.02 1.85 12.70
C THR A 36 0.29 1.44 13.37
N ILE A 37 1.16 0.72 12.66
CA ILE A 37 2.48 0.32 13.15
C ILE A 37 3.23 1.53 13.73
N GLY A 38 3.50 1.51 15.04
CA GLY A 38 4.11 2.63 15.75
C GLY A 38 5.63 2.65 15.70
N THR A 39 6.24 1.46 15.77
CA THR A 39 7.69 1.25 15.84
C THR A 39 8.06 0.12 14.86
N PRO A 40 8.19 0.41 13.56
CA PRO A 40 8.54 -0.62 12.60
C PRO A 40 10.00 -1.07 12.77
N SER A 41 10.28 -2.32 12.36
CA SER A 41 11.65 -2.80 12.23
C SER A 41 12.30 -2.22 10.98
N THR A 42 13.55 -1.76 11.12
CA THR A 42 14.31 -1.16 10.01
C THR A 42 14.44 -2.09 8.82
N ASP A 43 14.27 -1.55 7.62
CA ASP A 43 14.42 -2.25 6.33
C ASP A 43 13.45 -3.44 6.16
N LYS A 44 12.29 -3.37 6.82
CA LYS A 44 11.23 -4.37 6.74
C LYS A 44 9.97 -3.80 6.09
N PHE A 45 9.11 -4.71 5.64
CA PHE A 45 7.81 -4.41 5.06
C PHE A 45 6.94 -3.54 5.97
N GLY A 46 7.00 -3.80 7.28
CA GLY A 46 6.30 -2.97 8.27
C GLY A 46 6.80 -1.53 8.32
N GLU A 47 8.05 -1.23 7.98
CA GLU A 47 8.55 0.17 7.88
C GLU A 47 8.04 0.85 6.62
N ASP A 48 8.15 0.16 5.50
CA ASP A 48 7.80 0.70 4.17
C ASP A 48 6.34 1.14 4.11
N PHE A 49 5.45 0.38 4.75
CA PHE A 49 4.02 0.60 4.71
C PHE A 49 3.41 0.82 6.10
N GLN A 50 4.19 1.33 7.06
CA GLN A 50 3.77 1.44 8.47
C GLN A 50 2.40 2.10 8.67
N LYS A 51 2.00 3.03 7.78
CA LYS A 51 0.73 3.76 7.83
C LYS A 51 -0.46 3.06 7.18
N HIS A 52 -0.20 2.03 6.38
CA HIS A 52 -1.23 1.23 5.72
C HIS A 52 -1.62 -0.01 6.54
N PHE A 53 -0.79 -0.42 7.49
CA PHE A 53 -0.97 -1.66 8.24
C PHE A 53 -1.34 -1.41 9.70
N VAL A 54 -2.27 -2.23 10.21
CA VAL A 54 -2.68 -2.19 11.60
C VAL A 54 -1.62 -2.84 12.48
N ASP A 55 -1.31 -2.18 13.60
CA ASP A 55 -0.27 -2.64 14.53
C ASP A 55 -0.64 -4.01 15.12
N ALA A 56 0.26 -4.97 14.94
CA ALA A 56 0.12 -6.34 15.44
C ALA A 56 0.91 -6.60 16.74
N SER A 57 1.72 -5.63 17.18
CA SER A 57 2.60 -5.74 18.34
C SER A 57 1.89 -5.48 19.67
N THR A 58 0.80 -4.72 19.65
CA THR A 58 0.05 -4.36 20.85
C THR A 58 -1.31 -5.07 20.95
N GLY A 59 -1.84 -5.18 22.17
CA GLY A 59 -3.21 -5.65 22.41
C GLY A 59 -4.29 -4.60 22.12
N LYS A 60 -3.91 -3.38 21.73
CA LYS A 60 -4.86 -2.26 21.57
C LYS A 60 -5.77 -2.38 20.35
N ASN A 61 -5.32 -3.11 19.33
CA ASN A 61 -6.08 -3.33 18.10
C ASN A 61 -6.93 -4.61 18.15
N LYS A 62 -7.22 -5.14 19.35
CA LYS A 62 -7.93 -6.42 19.52
C LYS A 62 -9.24 -6.47 18.71
N ASP A 63 -10.08 -5.45 18.86
CA ASP A 63 -11.38 -5.38 18.19
C ASP A 63 -11.24 -5.34 16.67
N TRP A 64 -10.23 -4.63 16.17
CA TRP A 64 -9.91 -4.61 14.74
C TRP A 64 -9.49 -5.98 14.22
N TRP A 65 -8.65 -6.71 14.96
CA TRP A 65 -8.21 -8.06 14.56
C TRP A 65 -9.36 -9.07 14.58
N GLU A 66 -10.25 -9.00 15.57
CA GLU A 66 -11.48 -9.80 15.62
C GLU A 66 -12.40 -9.49 14.43
N TRP A 67 -12.56 -8.20 14.11
CA TRP A 67 -13.32 -7.76 12.95
C TRP A 67 -12.69 -8.23 11.63
N SER A 68 -11.38 -8.06 11.45
CA SER A 68 -10.67 -8.47 10.23
C SER A 68 -10.76 -9.99 10.04
N PHE A 69 -10.57 -10.76 11.12
CA PHE A 69 -10.73 -12.21 11.07
C PHE A 69 -12.14 -12.62 10.64
N LYS A 70 -13.17 -12.02 11.25
CA LYS A 70 -14.57 -12.36 10.98
C LYS A 70 -15.05 -11.92 9.60
N TYR A 71 -14.67 -10.73 9.14
CA TYR A 71 -15.26 -10.14 7.92
C TYR A 71 -14.35 -10.22 6.70
N ARG A 72 -13.03 -10.34 6.88
CA ARG A 72 -12.08 -10.46 5.76
C ARG A 72 -11.58 -11.89 5.60
N TYR A 73 -10.97 -12.45 6.64
CA TYR A 73 -10.36 -13.77 6.54
C TYR A 73 -11.40 -14.89 6.36
N TYR A 74 -12.43 -14.95 7.22
CA TYR A 74 -13.43 -16.02 7.19
C TYR A 74 -14.16 -16.14 5.84
N TRP A 75 -14.41 -15.01 5.17
CA TRP A 75 -15.12 -14.96 3.89
C TRP A 75 -14.21 -14.98 2.67
N ASN A 76 -12.89 -14.84 2.85
CA ASN A 76 -11.89 -14.98 1.80
C ASN A 76 -10.90 -16.06 2.22
N PRO A 77 -11.18 -17.34 1.95
CA PRO A 77 -10.28 -18.42 2.33
C PRO A 77 -8.87 -18.19 1.76
N ALA A 78 -7.87 -18.32 2.62
CA ALA A 78 -6.48 -18.15 2.23
C ALA A 78 -6.04 -19.18 1.19
N LYS A 79 -5.38 -18.69 0.15
CA LYS A 79 -4.73 -19.42 -0.92
C LYS A 79 -3.25 -19.65 -0.59
N SER A 80 -2.59 -18.70 0.09
CA SER A 80 -1.21 -18.82 0.52
C SER A 80 -1.06 -19.81 1.68
N SER A 81 0.10 -20.45 1.82
CA SER A 81 0.34 -21.41 2.91
C SER A 81 0.48 -20.72 4.26
N GLU A 82 0.89 -19.46 4.28
CA GLU A 82 1.14 -18.66 5.47
C GLU A 82 -0.16 -18.35 6.23
N PHE A 83 -1.26 -18.11 5.52
CA PHE A 83 -2.56 -17.80 6.09
C PHE A 83 -3.54 -18.98 6.06
N LYS A 84 -3.13 -20.19 5.68
CA LYS A 84 -4.02 -21.36 5.72
C LYS A 84 -4.38 -21.75 7.15
N ASN A 85 -5.63 -22.21 7.30
CA ASN A 85 -6.14 -22.87 8.50
C ASN A 85 -5.99 -22.05 9.80
N LEU A 86 -6.10 -20.73 9.71
CA LEU A 86 -6.22 -19.88 10.90
C LEU A 86 -7.64 -20.02 11.46
N ASP A 87 -7.74 -20.19 12.77
CA ASP A 87 -8.98 -20.41 13.52
C ASP A 87 -9.30 -19.28 14.51
N SER A 88 -8.47 -18.24 14.54
CA SER A 88 -8.58 -17.15 15.50
C SER A 88 -7.93 -15.86 15.00
N ALA A 89 -8.46 -14.74 15.49
CA ALA A 89 -7.91 -13.41 15.25
C ALA A 89 -6.46 -13.27 15.75
N ASP A 90 -6.12 -13.94 16.85
CA ASP A 90 -4.75 -13.95 17.38
C ASP A 90 -3.75 -14.60 16.43
N LYS A 91 -4.12 -15.72 15.80
CA LYS A 91 -3.27 -16.35 14.77
C LYS A 91 -3.14 -15.47 13.54
N LEU A 92 -4.21 -14.82 13.11
CA LEU A 92 -4.17 -13.86 12.00
C LEU A 92 -3.22 -12.70 12.29
N ARG A 93 -3.38 -12.06 13.45
CA ARG A 93 -2.49 -11.02 13.95
C ARG A 93 -1.02 -11.49 13.97
N GLY A 94 -0.77 -12.71 14.46
CA GLY A 94 0.57 -13.29 14.48
C GLY A 94 1.20 -13.46 13.09
N LYS A 95 0.41 -13.85 12.08
CA LYS A 95 0.86 -13.94 10.69
C LYS A 95 1.14 -12.57 10.08
N CYS A 96 0.28 -11.59 10.32
CA CYS A 96 0.53 -10.21 9.91
C CYS A 96 1.81 -9.65 10.56
N SER A 97 2.03 -9.88 11.85
CA SER A 97 3.27 -9.47 12.54
C SER A 97 4.52 -10.11 11.92
N THR A 98 4.42 -11.38 11.50
CA THR A 98 5.51 -12.06 10.80
C THR A 98 5.78 -11.42 9.45
N ALA A 99 4.74 -11.14 8.66
CA ALA A 99 4.87 -10.44 7.37
C ALA A 99 5.53 -9.06 7.52
N TYR A 100 5.18 -8.30 8.56
CA TYR A 100 5.77 -6.98 8.82
C TYR A 100 7.28 -7.03 9.10
N SER A 101 7.79 -8.19 9.52
CA SER A 101 9.20 -8.40 9.87
C SER A 101 10.03 -8.93 8.70
N GLN A 102 9.39 -9.17 7.54
CA GLN A 102 10.02 -9.66 6.33
C GLN A 102 10.53 -8.51 5.46
N LYS A 103 11.51 -8.79 4.60
CA LYS A 103 12.02 -7.85 3.60
C LYS A 103 11.04 -7.72 2.44
N THR A 104 10.66 -6.49 2.12
CA THR A 104 9.67 -6.19 1.08
C THR A 104 10.01 -6.87 -0.25
N LYS A 105 11.21 -6.63 -0.80
CA LYS A 105 11.58 -7.08 -2.15
C LYS A 105 11.85 -8.58 -2.29
N THR A 106 12.27 -9.24 -1.22
CA THR A 106 12.78 -10.62 -1.30
C THR A 106 11.86 -11.64 -0.65
N GLU A 107 10.86 -11.18 0.12
CA GLU A 107 9.99 -12.08 0.89
C GLU A 107 8.49 -11.77 0.71
N ILE A 108 8.13 -10.53 0.34
CA ILE A 108 6.73 -10.09 0.13
C ILE A 108 6.47 -9.79 -1.36
N SER A 109 6.95 -8.65 -1.86
CA SER A 109 6.74 -8.11 -3.21
C SER A 109 7.91 -8.43 -4.13
N LEU A 110 8.05 -9.72 -4.46
CA LEU A 110 9.17 -10.24 -5.24
C LEU A 110 9.36 -9.54 -6.59
N ASP A 111 10.60 -9.19 -6.93
CA ASP A 111 10.97 -8.67 -8.26
C ASP A 111 10.77 -9.71 -9.37
N SER A 112 10.91 -11.00 -9.05
CA SER A 112 10.78 -12.09 -10.01
C SER A 112 10.06 -13.29 -9.39
N GLY A 113 9.14 -13.88 -10.16
CA GLY A 113 8.42 -15.11 -9.81
C GLY A 113 7.05 -14.90 -9.17
N ASN A 114 6.12 -15.81 -9.49
CA ASN A 114 4.73 -15.78 -9.01
C ASN A 114 4.54 -16.42 -7.62
N THR A 115 5.58 -16.99 -7.02
CA THR A 115 5.45 -17.90 -5.86
C THR A 115 4.93 -17.25 -4.58
N LYS A 116 4.92 -15.92 -4.49
CA LYS A 116 4.42 -15.15 -3.33
C LYS A 116 3.28 -14.19 -3.67
N LYS A 117 2.71 -14.25 -4.88
CA LYS A 117 1.64 -13.31 -5.29
C LYS A 117 0.41 -13.42 -4.39
N GLU A 118 0.00 -14.65 -4.07
CA GLU A 118 -1.11 -14.90 -3.16
C GLU A 118 -0.80 -14.42 -1.74
N TYR A 119 0.42 -14.65 -1.27
CA TYR A 119 0.84 -14.23 0.06
C TYR A 119 0.84 -12.71 0.22
N GLU A 120 1.46 -11.97 -0.71
CA GLU A 120 1.42 -10.50 -0.70
C GLU A 120 -0.02 -9.98 -0.73
N ASN A 121 -0.86 -10.54 -1.60
CA ASN A 121 -2.26 -10.15 -1.70
C ASN A 121 -3.02 -10.38 -0.39
N GLU A 122 -2.78 -11.50 0.28
CA GLU A 122 -3.40 -11.83 1.56
C GLU A 122 -2.89 -10.96 2.72
N VAL A 123 -1.60 -10.58 2.72
CA VAL A 123 -1.09 -9.59 3.66
C VAL A 123 -1.86 -8.28 3.52
N TRP A 124 -2.04 -7.78 2.29
CA TRP A 124 -2.82 -6.57 2.07
C TRP A 124 -4.29 -6.73 2.46
N ILE A 125 -4.95 -7.83 2.08
CA ILE A 125 -6.37 -8.03 2.41
C ILE A 125 -6.58 -8.12 3.92
N TYR A 126 -5.79 -8.93 4.63
CA TYR A 126 -6.09 -9.24 6.02
C TYR A 126 -5.45 -8.28 7.01
N CYS A 127 -4.32 -7.67 6.66
CA CYS A 127 -3.51 -6.89 7.60
C CYS A 127 -3.58 -5.37 7.37
N SER A 128 -3.93 -4.92 6.16
CA SER A 128 -3.96 -3.49 5.82
C SER A 128 -5.28 -2.82 6.20
N ILE A 129 -5.30 -1.50 6.24
CA ILE A 129 -6.51 -0.71 6.50
C ILE A 129 -7.47 -0.83 5.32
N GLU A 130 -6.95 -0.77 4.10
CA GLU A 130 -7.70 -0.83 2.84
C GLU A 130 -8.47 -2.15 2.68
N GLY A 131 -7.84 -3.26 3.09
CA GLY A 131 -8.43 -4.58 2.94
C GLY A 131 -8.36 -5.15 1.52
N PHE A 132 -7.52 -4.57 0.68
CA PHE A 132 -7.16 -5.09 -0.64
C PHE A 132 -5.76 -4.60 -1.03
N LYS A 133 -5.10 -5.37 -1.91
CA LYS A 133 -3.82 -4.97 -2.49
C LYS A 133 -4.04 -3.79 -3.47
N PRO A 134 -3.30 -2.68 -3.34
CA PRO A 134 -3.36 -1.59 -4.31
C PRO A 134 -3.09 -2.08 -5.73
N ILE A 135 -3.86 -1.55 -6.68
CA ILE A 135 -3.82 -1.91 -8.10
C ILE A 135 -2.62 -1.24 -8.75
N THR A 136 -1.78 -2.04 -9.40
CA THR A 136 -0.63 -1.52 -10.15
C THR A 136 -1.06 -0.92 -11.50
N ILE A 137 -0.18 -0.15 -12.14
CA ILE A 137 -0.43 0.35 -13.51
C ILE A 137 -0.75 -0.81 -14.46
N GLU A 138 -0.04 -1.93 -14.34
CA GLU A 138 -0.26 -3.11 -15.19
C GLU A 138 -1.64 -3.74 -14.99
N GLU A 139 -2.14 -3.77 -13.76
CA GLU A 139 -3.42 -4.41 -13.39
C GLU A 139 -4.63 -3.47 -13.52
N SER A 140 -4.39 -2.17 -13.69
CA SER A 140 -5.44 -1.16 -13.81
C SER A 140 -6.21 -1.29 -15.12
N ASN A 141 -7.53 -1.11 -15.06
CA ASN A 141 -8.39 -1.01 -16.23
C ASN A 141 -8.69 0.46 -16.62
N SER A 142 -8.09 1.44 -15.95
CA SER A 142 -8.26 2.85 -16.29
C SER A 142 -7.55 3.18 -17.60
N SER A 143 -8.26 3.80 -18.54
CA SER A 143 -7.70 4.27 -19.81
C SER A 143 -6.64 5.35 -19.59
N ASP A 144 -6.72 6.10 -18.49
CA ASP A 144 -5.75 7.15 -18.18
C ASP A 144 -4.38 6.58 -17.80
N ASP A 145 -4.29 5.28 -17.48
CA ASP A 145 -3.03 4.60 -17.24
C ASP A 145 -2.41 4.03 -18.53
N ASP A 146 -3.11 4.05 -19.66
CA ASP A 146 -2.61 3.47 -20.91
C ASP A 146 -1.39 4.23 -21.44
N VAL A 147 -1.27 5.52 -21.08
CA VAL A 147 -0.06 6.34 -21.33
C VAL A 147 1.19 5.73 -20.68
N TYR A 148 1.03 4.98 -19.58
CA TYR A 148 2.12 4.28 -18.91
C TYR A 148 2.26 2.83 -19.37
N LYS A 149 1.21 2.21 -19.95
CA LYS A 149 1.26 0.81 -20.41
C LYS A 149 1.80 0.66 -21.83
N ASN A 150 1.35 1.53 -22.75
CA ASN A 150 1.36 1.27 -24.19
C ASN A 150 2.09 2.35 -25.03
N SER A 151 2.62 3.41 -24.42
CA SER A 151 3.21 4.54 -25.16
C SER A 151 4.41 4.11 -26.03
N GLU A 152 4.22 4.06 -27.35
CA GLU A 152 5.26 3.73 -28.35
C GLU A 152 6.44 4.72 -28.33
N THR A 153 6.20 5.98 -27.95
CA THR A 153 7.17 7.07 -27.96
C THR A 153 8.05 7.15 -26.70
N SER A 154 7.86 6.26 -25.72
CA SER A 154 8.51 6.37 -24.41
C SER A 154 8.86 5.03 -23.76
N SER A 155 9.58 4.17 -24.49
CA SER A 155 10.01 2.85 -24.00
C SER A 155 10.88 2.88 -22.72
N SER A 156 11.47 4.03 -22.40
CA SER A 156 12.37 4.23 -21.24
C SER A 156 11.73 4.95 -20.05
N ASN A 157 10.45 5.35 -20.13
CA ASN A 157 9.81 6.03 -19.01
C ASN A 157 9.52 5.05 -17.87
N LEU A 158 9.72 5.52 -16.63
CA LEU A 158 9.62 4.70 -15.43
C LEU A 158 8.24 4.04 -15.27
N GLY A 159 7.17 4.77 -15.60
CA GLY A 159 5.80 4.27 -15.60
C GLY A 159 5.63 2.98 -16.41
N ARG A 160 6.33 2.89 -17.54
CA ARG A 160 6.27 1.73 -18.44
C ARG A 160 7.19 0.60 -18.00
N THR A 161 8.42 0.92 -17.62
CA THR A 161 9.42 -0.09 -17.23
C THR A 161 9.09 -0.74 -15.88
N LYS A 162 8.34 -0.06 -15.00
CA LYS A 162 7.96 -0.53 -13.67
C LYS A 162 6.45 -0.65 -13.46
N LYS A 163 5.67 -0.76 -14.54
CA LYS A 163 4.19 -0.81 -14.48
C LYS A 163 3.61 -1.89 -13.55
N SER A 164 4.32 -3.00 -13.35
CA SER A 164 3.92 -4.09 -12.46
C SER A 164 4.19 -3.82 -10.98
N LYS A 165 4.85 -2.70 -10.67
CA LYS A 165 5.26 -2.30 -9.31
C LYS A 165 4.63 -0.99 -8.88
N LEU A 166 4.55 -0.04 -9.81
CA LEU A 166 3.99 1.28 -9.59
C LEU A 166 2.48 1.22 -9.43
N ILE A 167 1.96 1.94 -8.44
CA ILE A 167 0.53 2.02 -8.16
C ILE A 167 -0.16 2.87 -9.22
N SER A 168 -1.30 2.40 -9.72
CA SER A 168 -2.12 3.20 -10.62
C SER A 168 -2.58 4.49 -9.95
N LEU A 169 -2.41 5.60 -10.66
CA LEU A 169 -2.90 6.91 -10.24
C LEU A 169 -4.40 7.05 -10.52
N ASN A 170 -4.94 6.34 -11.50
CA ASN A 170 -6.29 6.64 -12.01
C ASN A 170 -7.31 5.55 -11.70
N ASP A 171 -6.89 4.42 -11.12
CA ASP A 171 -7.83 3.39 -10.65
C ASP A 171 -8.49 3.83 -9.35
N GLU A 172 -9.82 3.99 -9.36
CA GLU A 172 -10.60 4.45 -8.22
C GLU A 172 -10.47 3.51 -7.00
N ARG A 173 -10.16 2.23 -7.23
CA ARG A 173 -9.89 1.28 -6.14
C ARG A 173 -8.69 1.74 -5.31
N ASN A 174 -7.75 2.49 -5.87
CA ASN A 174 -6.60 3.03 -5.14
C ASN A 174 -6.88 4.31 -4.36
N ASN A 175 -8.10 4.85 -4.37
CA ASN A 175 -8.40 6.11 -3.70
C ASN A 175 -8.03 6.08 -2.21
N LYS A 176 -8.36 5.00 -1.50
CA LYS A 176 -8.03 4.90 -0.06
C LYS A 176 -6.54 4.78 0.20
N PHE A 177 -5.83 4.03 -0.65
CA PHE A 177 -4.37 3.94 -0.59
C PHE A 177 -3.74 5.33 -0.75
N TRP A 178 -4.14 6.07 -1.78
CA TRP A 178 -3.58 7.41 -2.04
C TRP A 178 -3.92 8.41 -0.94
N GLU A 179 -5.12 8.34 -0.34
CA GLU A 179 -5.48 9.17 0.82
C GLU A 179 -4.54 8.91 2.02
N ILE A 180 -4.34 7.64 2.37
CA ILE A 180 -3.45 7.25 3.49
C ILE A 180 -2.00 7.64 3.19
N GLN A 181 -1.54 7.37 1.97
CA GLN A 181 -0.16 7.62 1.57
C GLN A 181 0.15 9.12 1.47
N GLU A 182 -0.79 9.93 0.97
CA GLU A 182 -0.70 11.40 0.96
C GLU A 182 -0.58 11.95 2.39
N ALA A 183 -1.46 11.52 3.30
CA ALA A 183 -1.40 11.93 4.70
C ALA A 183 -0.08 11.51 5.35
N ALA A 184 0.33 10.25 5.14
CA ALA A 184 1.59 9.72 5.63
C ALA A 184 2.80 10.50 5.11
N PHE A 185 2.78 10.93 3.85
CA PHE A 185 3.85 11.67 3.22
C PHE A 185 4.05 13.06 3.83
N PHE A 186 2.98 13.82 4.02
CA PHE A 186 3.10 15.22 4.42
C PHE A 186 3.12 15.46 5.92
N LYS A 187 2.32 14.75 6.72
CA LYS A 187 2.29 14.82 8.20
C LYS A 187 1.13 14.00 8.75
N ASP A 188 1.38 13.31 9.85
CA ASP A 188 0.38 12.71 10.72
C ASP A 188 0.52 13.32 12.13
N GLY A 189 -0.12 14.48 12.33
CA GLY A 189 -0.03 15.27 13.57
C GLY A 189 1.33 15.93 13.79
N ASP A 190 1.90 15.77 14.98
CA ASP A 190 3.17 16.39 15.42
C ASP A 190 4.43 15.66 14.91
N LYS A 191 4.26 14.55 14.17
CA LYS A 191 5.37 13.76 13.65
C LYS A 191 5.74 14.19 12.24
N GLU A 192 7.03 14.14 11.93
CA GLU A 192 7.51 14.32 10.56
C GLU A 192 6.88 13.29 9.62
N GLY A 193 6.46 13.73 8.44
CA GLY A 193 5.89 12.86 7.41
C GLY A 193 6.97 12.02 6.73
N LEU A 194 6.55 10.96 6.03
CA LEU A 194 7.45 10.08 5.26
C LEU A 194 8.26 10.86 4.23
N GLY A 195 7.74 11.97 3.71
CA GLY A 195 8.43 12.85 2.78
C GLY A 195 9.70 13.49 3.35
N ASN A 196 9.88 13.54 4.69
CA ASN A 196 11.15 13.98 5.27
C ASN A 196 12.31 13.04 4.93
N LYS A 197 12.00 11.77 4.62
CA LYS A 197 13.00 10.78 4.22
C LYS A 197 13.38 10.89 2.73
N ALA A 198 12.79 11.82 1.97
CA ALA A 198 13.15 12.13 0.59
C ALA A 198 14.53 12.81 0.55
N SER A 199 15.43 12.30 -0.28
CA SER A 199 16.84 12.70 -0.30
C SER A 199 17.34 13.14 -1.67
N ASP A 200 16.72 12.65 -2.75
CA ASP A 200 17.09 12.96 -4.12
C ASP A 200 16.31 14.19 -4.62
N ALA A 201 17.03 15.29 -4.79
CA ALA A 201 16.46 16.53 -5.33
C ALA A 201 15.89 16.35 -6.75
N SER A 202 16.44 15.43 -7.56
CA SER A 202 15.98 15.17 -8.93
C SER A 202 14.65 14.41 -8.98
N ALA A 203 14.27 13.74 -7.88
CA ALA A 203 12.99 13.05 -7.75
C ALA A 203 11.84 14.03 -7.41
N GLY A 204 12.15 15.23 -6.91
CA GLY A 204 11.17 16.28 -6.62
C GLY A 204 10.29 16.06 -5.38
N PHE A 205 10.30 14.87 -4.76
CA PHE A 205 9.51 14.59 -3.56
C PHE A 205 9.91 15.48 -2.39
N GLN A 206 11.21 15.69 -2.16
CA GLN A 206 11.67 16.57 -1.08
C GLN A 206 11.20 18.02 -1.29
N THR A 207 11.21 18.50 -2.53
CA THR A 207 10.71 19.83 -2.89
C THR A 207 9.24 19.96 -2.54
N VAL A 208 8.43 18.98 -2.93
CA VAL A 208 6.99 18.95 -2.63
C VAL A 208 6.75 18.90 -1.11
N TYR A 209 7.49 18.05 -0.38
CA TYR A 209 7.36 17.92 1.08
C TYR A 209 7.71 19.20 1.85
N LYS A 210 8.77 19.91 1.44
CA LYS A 210 9.28 21.11 2.14
C LYS A 210 8.47 22.38 1.88
N LYS A 211 7.48 22.36 0.97
CA LYS A 211 6.65 23.53 0.68
C LYS A 211 5.87 23.96 1.93
N THR A 212 6.03 25.23 2.31
CA THR A 212 5.29 25.85 3.44
C THR A 212 3.87 26.22 3.06
N THR A 213 3.64 26.57 1.79
CA THR A 213 2.31 26.79 1.20
C THR A 213 2.15 25.79 0.07
N ARG A 214 1.11 24.95 0.14
CA ARG A 214 0.82 23.92 -0.87
C ARG A 214 -0.34 24.37 -1.73
N GLU A 215 -0.14 24.31 -3.04
CA GLU A 215 -1.21 24.46 -4.02
C GLU A 215 -1.97 23.14 -4.18
N SER A 216 -3.14 23.16 -4.84
CA SER A 216 -3.89 21.94 -5.13
C SER A 216 -3.11 20.93 -5.99
N ALA A 217 -2.10 21.41 -6.74
CA ALA A 217 -1.20 20.58 -7.52
C ALA A 217 -0.10 19.91 -6.68
N ASP A 218 0.17 20.38 -5.46
CA ASP A 218 1.27 19.91 -4.60
C ASP A 218 0.91 18.65 -3.81
N THR A 219 0.49 17.61 -4.53
CA THR A 219 0.15 16.29 -3.98
C THR A 219 1.25 15.28 -4.26
N LEU A 220 1.38 14.27 -3.41
CA LEU A 220 2.25 13.13 -3.67
C LEU A 220 1.87 12.45 -4.98
N LYS A 221 0.57 12.32 -5.25
CA LYS A 221 0.04 11.70 -6.46
C LYS A 221 0.54 12.41 -7.72
N ASN A 222 0.59 13.74 -7.73
CA ASN A 222 1.14 14.51 -8.85
C ASN A 222 2.68 14.42 -8.94
N ALA A 223 3.38 14.33 -7.81
CA ALA A 223 4.81 14.04 -7.81
C ALA A 223 5.09 12.67 -8.45
N CYS A 224 4.35 11.63 -8.06
CA CYS A 224 4.42 10.31 -8.68
C CYS A 224 4.10 10.36 -10.18
N LYS A 225 3.04 11.08 -10.60
CA LYS A 225 2.68 11.29 -12.01
C LYS A 225 3.85 11.82 -12.82
N THR A 226 4.50 12.88 -12.33
CA THR A 226 5.67 13.49 -12.97
C THR A 226 6.80 12.48 -13.11
N ARG A 227 7.05 11.67 -12.08
CA ARG A 227 8.11 10.65 -12.11
C ARG A 227 7.79 9.48 -13.02
N TYR A 228 6.53 9.08 -13.16
CA TYR A 228 6.14 8.00 -14.07
C TYR A 228 6.39 8.37 -15.55
N GLN A 229 6.33 9.66 -15.88
CA GLN A 229 6.60 10.20 -17.20
C GLN A 229 8.09 10.51 -17.43
N ALA A 230 8.92 10.46 -16.39
CA ALA A 230 10.35 10.70 -16.52
C ALA A 230 11.05 9.45 -17.07
N THR A 231 12.06 9.68 -17.91
CA THR A 231 13.04 8.66 -18.25
C THR A 231 13.89 8.36 -17.02
N SER A 232 14.06 7.09 -16.66
CA SER A 232 14.99 6.67 -15.61
C SER A 232 16.01 5.69 -16.16
N THR A 233 17.18 5.67 -15.53
CA THR A 233 18.09 4.54 -15.66
C THR A 233 17.79 3.59 -14.49
N SER A 234 17.69 2.29 -14.79
CA SER A 234 17.41 1.29 -13.76
C SER A 234 18.35 1.43 -12.57
N GLY A 235 17.78 1.57 -11.37
CA GLY A 235 18.53 1.70 -10.12
C GLY A 235 19.09 3.09 -9.81
N ASP A 236 18.77 4.12 -10.60
CA ASP A 236 19.11 5.50 -10.22
C ASP A 236 18.37 5.95 -8.95
N ALA A 237 18.91 6.97 -8.27
CA ALA A 237 18.36 7.45 -7.00
C ALA A 237 16.91 7.94 -7.14
N SER A 238 16.55 8.46 -8.31
CA SER A 238 15.22 9.01 -8.57
C SER A 238 14.17 7.91 -8.75
N GLU A 239 14.55 6.80 -9.39
CA GLU A 239 13.78 5.57 -9.49
C GLU A 239 13.61 4.98 -8.09
N LYS A 240 14.69 4.88 -7.31
CA LYS A 240 14.65 4.36 -5.95
C LYS A 240 13.67 5.12 -5.06
N GLU A 241 13.70 6.44 -5.15
CA GLU A 241 12.81 7.31 -4.39
C GLU A 241 11.37 7.26 -4.90
N THR A 242 11.17 7.12 -6.22
CA THR A 242 9.82 6.93 -6.79
C THR A 242 9.21 5.61 -6.35
N LEU A 243 9.98 4.51 -6.36
CA LEU A 243 9.51 3.22 -5.89
C LEU A 243 9.18 3.25 -4.39
N ARG A 244 9.92 4.02 -3.61
CA ARG A 244 9.63 4.20 -2.18
C ARG A 244 8.24 4.76 -1.90
N PHE A 245 7.83 5.79 -2.62
CA PHE A 245 6.59 6.50 -2.30
C PHE A 245 5.39 6.09 -3.17
N CYS A 246 5.64 5.54 -4.36
CA CYS A 246 4.63 5.35 -5.40
C CYS A 246 4.48 3.88 -5.83
N SER A 247 4.98 2.91 -5.07
CA SER A 247 4.98 1.49 -5.46
C SER A 247 4.73 0.55 -4.29
N LEU A 248 4.52 -0.74 -4.60
CA LEU A 248 4.43 -1.83 -3.61
C LEU A 248 5.79 -2.32 -3.10
N GLN A 249 6.90 -1.76 -3.60
CA GLN A 249 8.24 -2.23 -3.25
C GLN A 249 8.89 -1.50 -2.09
N GLY A 250 8.31 -0.38 -1.64
CA GLY A 250 8.84 0.37 -0.51
C GLY A 250 10.27 0.87 -0.75
N LYS A 251 11.03 1.05 0.34
CA LYS A 251 12.41 1.54 0.29
C LYS A 251 13.29 0.64 -0.59
N GLN A 252 14.20 1.27 -1.31
CA GLN A 252 15.13 0.61 -2.21
C GLN A 252 16.56 0.81 -1.67
N ASP A 253 17.33 -0.29 -1.59
CA ASP A 253 18.79 -0.27 -1.35
C ASP A 253 19.55 0.30 -2.55
#